data_AF-A0A7Y5RJP7-F1
#
_entry.id   AF-A0A7Y5RJP7-F1
#
_cell.length_a   1.000
_cell.length_b   1.000
_cell.length_c   1.000
_cell.angle_alpha   90.00
_cell.angle_beta   90.00
_cell.angle_gamma   90.00
#
_symmetry.space_group_name_H-M   'P 1'
#
loop_
_entity.id
_entity.type
_entity.pdbx_description
1 polymer ?
#
loop_
_entity_poly.entity_id
_entity_poly.type
_entity_poly.pdbx_seq_one_letter_code
_entity_poly.pdbx_strand_id
1 'polypeptide(L)'
;MTDPLDPLDETWEAWTARVAADLAALADDEWVTLTVHVQSRASRTYAAEQDRAHATGHGWRRVFSHPPTRAAAVPDVFVQARRLGDVVALECIADTEFEGLTDLTHAQHRALIELGWQADEFPDLSRTFAADEAAAAQLLRASLEGVLGAGSPSDVDVRRATKR
;
A
#
# COMPACT_ATOMS: atom_id res chain seq x y z
N MET A 1 13.77 17.70 -21.94
CA MET A 1 14.59 16.54 -21.51
C MET A 1 14.51 16.56 -20.00
N THR A 2 13.52 15.87 -19.44
CA THR A 2 13.25 15.89 -18.00
C THR A 2 14.05 14.74 -17.41
N ASP A 3 15.04 15.05 -16.59
CA ASP A 3 15.73 14.02 -15.80
C ASP A 3 14.69 13.28 -14.95
N PRO A 4 14.71 11.93 -14.91
CA PRO A 4 13.91 11.22 -13.93
C PRO A 4 14.44 11.61 -12.55
N LEU A 5 13.58 12.23 -11.73
CA LEU A 5 13.88 12.52 -10.33
C LEU A 5 14.32 11.21 -9.67
N ASP A 6 15.35 11.29 -8.83
CA ASP A 6 15.70 10.21 -7.92
C ASP A 6 14.41 9.82 -7.15
N PRO A 7 14.02 8.53 -7.06
CA PRO A 7 12.84 8.10 -6.32
C PRO A 7 12.74 8.65 -4.89
N LEU A 8 13.88 9.05 -4.31
CA LEU A 8 13.98 9.67 -2.99
C LEU A 8 13.51 11.14 -2.94
N ASP A 9 13.49 11.85 -4.07
CA ASP A 9 13.11 13.27 -4.19
C ASP A 9 11.84 13.48 -5.03
N GLU A 10 11.10 12.40 -5.33
CA GLU A 10 9.86 12.49 -6.10
C GLU A 10 8.78 13.29 -5.33
N THR A 11 8.14 14.25 -6.00
CA THR A 11 7.01 14.99 -5.44
C THR A 11 5.71 14.22 -5.63
N TRP A 12 4.69 14.46 -4.80
CA TRP A 12 3.38 13.84 -4.99
C TRP A 12 2.75 14.13 -6.36
N GLU A 13 3.01 15.30 -6.95
CA GLU A 13 2.53 15.62 -8.30
C GLU A 13 3.20 14.74 -9.37
N ALA A 14 4.52 14.59 -9.30
CA ALA A 14 5.27 13.71 -10.19
C ALA A 14 4.85 12.24 -10.02
N TRP A 15 4.72 11.80 -8.76
CA TRP A 15 4.24 10.47 -8.40
C TRP A 15 2.85 10.19 -8.96
N THR A 16 1.89 11.12 -8.80
CA THR A 16 0.52 10.97 -9.33
C THR A 16 0.52 10.87 -10.84
N ALA A 17 1.29 11.70 -11.54
CA ALA A 17 1.39 11.65 -12.99
C ALA A 17 1.99 10.32 -13.47
N ARG A 18 3.03 9.82 -12.79
CA ARG A 18 3.63 8.52 -13.07
C ARG A 18 2.66 7.38 -12.83
N VAL A 19 1.95 7.36 -11.70
CA VAL A 19 0.95 6.33 -11.40
C VAL A 19 -0.20 6.37 -12.40
N ALA A 20 -0.67 7.54 -12.83
CA ALA A 20 -1.68 7.63 -13.88
C ALA A 20 -1.19 7.00 -15.19
N ALA A 21 0.06 7.29 -15.59
CA ALA A 21 0.67 6.65 -16.76
C ALA A 21 0.83 5.12 -16.56
N ASP A 22 1.16 4.69 -15.34
CA ASP A 22 1.31 3.29 -15.00
C ASP A 22 -0.02 2.54 -15.13
N LEU A 23 -1.11 3.11 -14.61
CA LEU A 23 -2.47 2.60 -14.73
C LEU A 23 -2.93 2.56 -16.19
N ALA A 24 -2.61 3.59 -16.97
CA ALA A 24 -2.95 3.65 -18.39
C ALA A 24 -2.20 2.59 -19.22
N ALA A 25 -1.04 2.16 -18.75
CA ALA A 25 -0.22 1.14 -19.39
C ALA A 25 -0.54 -0.30 -18.92
N LEU A 26 -1.43 -0.48 -17.95
CA LEU A 26 -1.84 -1.82 -17.51
C LEU A 26 -2.54 -2.57 -18.64
N ALA A 27 -2.12 -3.82 -18.87
CA ALA A 27 -2.89 -4.80 -19.64
C ALA A 27 -4.01 -5.43 -18.78
N ASP A 28 -4.97 -6.10 -19.42
CA ASP A 28 -6.15 -6.69 -18.76
C ASP A 28 -5.82 -7.79 -17.73
N ASP A 29 -4.65 -8.41 -17.83
CA ASP A 29 -4.15 -9.46 -16.93
C ASP A 29 -3.09 -8.97 -15.94
N GLU A 30 -2.80 -7.67 -15.94
CA GLU A 30 -1.86 -7.02 -15.05
C GLU A 30 -2.57 -6.28 -13.91
N TRP A 31 -1.88 -6.20 -12.77
CA TRP A 31 -2.30 -5.36 -11.66
C TRP A 31 -1.11 -4.65 -11.03
N VAL A 32 -1.41 -3.50 -10.43
CA VAL A 32 -0.50 -2.75 -9.58
C VAL A 32 -0.96 -2.88 -8.14
N THR A 33 0.00 -3.09 -7.27
CA THR A 33 -0.15 -3.05 -5.83
C THR A 33 0.55 -1.81 -5.31
N LEU A 34 -0.12 -1.06 -4.44
CA LEU A 34 0.46 0.04 -3.68
C LEU A 34 0.41 -0.31 -2.19
N THR A 35 1.55 -0.21 -1.53
CA THR A 35 1.71 -0.56 -0.12
C THR A 35 2.30 0.59 0.66
N VAL A 36 1.67 0.98 1.76
CA VAL A 36 2.24 1.96 2.71
C VAL A 36 2.84 1.21 3.89
N HIS A 37 4.07 1.57 4.24
CA HIS A 37 4.75 1.08 5.43
C HIS A 37 4.56 2.07 6.59
N VAL A 38 3.41 2.03 7.26
CA VAL A 38 3.26 2.72 8.56
C VAL A 38 3.71 1.80 9.70
N GLN A 39 3.68 2.27 10.94
CA GLN A 39 3.84 1.41 12.11
C GLN A 39 2.45 1.10 12.69
N SER A 40 1.65 0.30 11.98
CA SER A 40 0.32 -0.11 12.45
C SER A 40 0.39 -1.00 13.68
N ARG A 41 -0.80 -1.29 14.20
CA ARG A 41 -0.99 -2.27 15.26
C ARG A 41 -0.59 -3.68 14.81
N ALA A 42 -0.84 -4.10 13.57
CA ALA A 42 -0.40 -5.39 13.04
C ALA A 42 1.12 -5.45 12.96
N SER A 43 1.77 -4.42 12.42
CA SER A 43 3.23 -4.25 12.41
C SER A 43 3.85 -4.34 13.82
N ARG A 44 3.21 -3.75 14.83
CA ARG A 44 3.65 -3.83 16.24
C ARG A 44 3.44 -5.21 16.85
N THR A 45 2.33 -5.88 16.56
CA THR A 45 2.05 -7.23 17.04
C THR A 45 3.06 -8.21 16.44
N TYR A 46 3.31 -8.13 15.13
CA TYR A 46 4.31 -8.95 14.45
C TYR A 46 5.72 -8.73 14.99
N ALA A 47 6.14 -7.47 15.15
CA ALA A 47 7.43 -7.17 15.78
C ALA A 47 7.51 -7.74 17.21
N ALA A 48 6.45 -7.65 18.01
CA ALA A 48 6.40 -8.20 19.36
C ALA A 48 6.42 -9.75 19.39
N GLU A 49 5.80 -10.41 18.42
CA GLU A 49 5.87 -11.87 18.25
C GLU A 49 7.25 -12.32 17.81
N GLN A 50 7.86 -11.61 16.86
CA GLN A 50 9.21 -11.87 16.38
C GLN A 50 10.25 -11.65 17.50
N ASP A 51 10.07 -10.62 18.32
CA ASP A 51 10.90 -10.37 19.52
C ASP A 51 10.72 -11.48 20.56
N ARG A 52 9.49 -11.98 20.78
CA ARG A 52 9.23 -13.13 21.65
C ARG A 52 9.87 -14.41 21.13
N ALA A 53 9.78 -14.67 19.82
CA ALA A 53 10.40 -15.84 19.18
C ALA A 53 11.93 -15.78 19.30
N HIS A 54 12.53 -14.59 19.12
CA HIS A 54 13.96 -14.38 19.37
C HIS A 54 14.35 -14.49 20.84
N ALA A 55 13.53 -13.99 21.77
CA ALA A 55 13.80 -14.01 23.20
C ALA A 55 13.68 -15.42 23.83
N THR A 56 12.90 -16.31 23.22
CA THR A 56 12.69 -17.70 23.68
C THR A 56 13.63 -18.72 23.03
N GLY A 57 14.50 -18.27 22.11
CA GLY A 57 15.56 -19.06 21.51
C GLY A 57 16.71 -19.35 22.49
N HIS A 58 16.60 -20.44 23.24
CA HIS A 58 17.66 -20.96 24.10
C HIS A 58 18.95 -21.29 23.32
N GLY A 59 19.87 -20.32 23.32
CA GLY A 59 21.32 -20.49 23.45
C GLY A 59 22.08 -21.32 22.42
N TRP A 60 22.61 -20.67 21.37
CA TRP A 60 23.90 -21.04 20.76
C TRP A 60 24.72 -19.79 20.39
N ARG A 61 25.90 -19.70 21.01
CA ARG A 61 27.09 -18.85 20.81
C ARG A 61 27.11 -17.82 19.66
N ARG A 62 27.42 -16.57 20.07
CA ARG A 62 28.39 -15.61 19.49
C ARG A 62 28.73 -15.80 17.99
N VAL A 63 28.34 -14.82 17.15
CA VAL A 63 29.18 -14.09 16.17
C VAL A 63 28.26 -13.27 15.21
N PHE A 64 28.72 -12.06 14.90
CA PHE A 64 28.13 -10.97 14.10
C PHE A 64 27.09 -10.09 14.79
N SER A 65 27.57 -8.94 15.26
CA SER A 65 26.83 -7.69 15.40
C SER A 65 26.26 -7.28 14.03
N HIS A 66 25.16 -7.91 13.61
CA HIS A 66 24.30 -7.30 12.60
C HIS A 66 23.43 -6.27 13.34
N PRO A 67 23.37 -5.01 12.90
CA PRO A 67 22.35 -4.09 13.37
C PRO A 67 20.99 -4.76 13.16
N PRO A 68 20.00 -4.55 14.04
CA PRO A 68 18.68 -5.14 13.86
C PRO A 68 18.20 -4.74 12.48
N THR A 69 18.14 -5.73 11.59
CA THR A 69 17.52 -5.62 10.28
C THR A 69 16.13 -5.11 10.58
N ARG A 70 15.87 -3.85 10.19
CA ARG A 70 14.61 -3.12 10.31
C ARG A 70 13.48 -4.14 10.42
N ALA A 71 12.91 -4.31 11.63
CA ALA A 71 11.85 -5.29 11.88
C ALA A 71 10.87 -5.19 10.72
N ALA A 72 10.59 -6.31 10.04
CA ALA A 72 9.83 -6.32 8.81
C ALA A 72 8.49 -5.62 9.08
N ALA A 73 8.38 -4.36 8.63
CA ALA A 73 7.15 -3.61 8.73
C ALA A 73 6.16 -4.38 7.88
N VAL A 74 5.13 -4.93 8.53
CA VAL A 74 4.04 -5.57 7.82
C VAL A 74 3.41 -4.49 6.93
N PRO A 75 3.11 -4.77 5.66
CA PRO A 75 2.31 -3.89 4.82
C PRO A 75 1.02 -3.50 5.54
N ASP A 76 0.83 -2.22 5.82
CA ASP A 76 -0.30 -1.78 6.66
C ASP A 76 -1.53 -1.42 5.82
N VAL A 77 -1.39 -1.28 4.50
CA VAL A 77 -2.52 -1.16 3.56
C VAL A 77 -2.07 -1.64 2.18
N PHE A 78 -2.89 -2.44 1.52
CA PHE A 78 -2.66 -2.87 0.14
C PHE A 78 -3.78 -2.32 -0.74
N VAL A 79 -3.48 -1.33 -1.57
CA VAL A 79 -4.40 -0.93 -2.63
C VAL A 79 -4.02 -1.67 -3.89
N GLN A 80 -4.94 -2.44 -4.46
CA GLN A 80 -4.80 -3.04 -5.77
C GLN A 80 -5.46 -2.16 -6.83
N ALA A 81 -4.81 -1.99 -7.96
CA ALA A 81 -5.39 -1.42 -9.16
C ALA A 81 -5.26 -2.43 -10.30
N ARG A 82 -6.34 -2.65 -11.03
CA ARG A 82 -6.37 -3.55 -12.19
C ARG A 82 -7.17 -2.93 -13.32
N ARG A 83 -6.77 -3.18 -14.56
CA ARG A 83 -7.59 -2.86 -15.73
C ARG A 83 -8.54 -4.01 -16.06
N LEU A 84 -9.79 -3.67 -16.34
CA LEU A 84 -10.84 -4.57 -16.77
C LEU A 84 -11.48 -3.99 -18.04
N GLY A 85 -10.87 -4.26 -19.20
CA GLY A 85 -11.25 -3.60 -20.44
C GLY A 85 -11.02 -2.09 -20.36
N ASP A 86 -12.07 -1.30 -20.55
CA ASP A 86 -11.97 0.18 -20.54
C ASP A 86 -12.09 0.80 -19.12
N VAL A 87 -12.10 -0.04 -18.08
CA VAL A 87 -12.27 0.39 -16.69
C VAL A 87 -11.01 0.12 -15.88
N VAL A 88 -10.61 1.09 -15.07
CA VAL A 88 -9.65 0.87 -13.97
C VAL A 88 -10.43 0.63 -12.69
N ALA A 89 -10.25 -0.56 -12.12
CA ALA A 89 -10.80 -0.94 -10.83
C ALA A 89 -9.73 -0.79 -9.75
N LEU A 90 -10.08 -0.06 -8.69
CA LEU A 90 -9.31 0.05 -7.46
C LEU A 90 -10.00 -0.74 -6.36
N GLU A 91 -9.21 -1.44 -5.56
CA GLU A 91 -9.66 -2.23 -4.42
C GLU A 91 -8.71 -1.97 -3.25
N CYS A 92 -9.25 -1.58 -2.11
CA CYS A 92 -8.51 -1.45 -0.86
C CYS A 92 -8.63 -2.76 -0.10
N ILE A 93 -7.54 -3.54 -0.09
CA ILE A 93 -7.44 -4.79 0.62
C ILE A 93 -6.95 -4.45 2.04
N ALA A 94 -7.91 -4.33 2.94
CA ALA A 94 -7.68 -3.95 4.33
C ALA A 94 -7.73 -5.14 5.30
N ASP A 95 -8.02 -6.36 4.80
CA ASP A 95 -7.89 -7.60 5.54
C ASP A 95 -6.60 -8.30 5.09
N THR A 96 -5.56 -8.22 5.92
CA THR A 96 -4.38 -9.07 5.70
C THR A 96 -4.67 -10.40 6.39
N GLU A 97 -4.50 -11.52 5.69
CA GLU A 97 -4.96 -12.88 6.06
C GLU A 97 -4.36 -13.46 7.37
N PHE A 98 -3.77 -12.63 8.23
CA PHE A 98 -3.34 -13.00 9.57
C PHE A 98 -4.40 -12.58 10.61
N GLU A 99 -5.23 -13.54 11.00
CA GLU A 99 -6.16 -13.47 12.16
C GLU A 99 -7.26 -12.39 12.11
N GLY A 100 -7.70 -11.93 10.93
CA GLY A 100 -8.83 -11.00 10.82
C GLY A 100 -8.53 -9.62 11.42
N LEU A 101 -7.26 -9.23 11.41
CA LEU A 101 -6.82 -7.89 11.77
C LEU A 101 -6.95 -7.00 10.54
N THR A 102 -8.00 -6.18 10.53
CA THR A 102 -8.02 -5.04 9.62
C THR A 102 -7.13 -3.92 10.14
N ASP A 103 -6.26 -3.42 9.28
CA ASP A 103 -5.40 -2.27 9.58
C ASP A 103 -6.13 -0.93 9.43
N LEU A 104 -7.35 -0.93 8.85
CA LEU A 104 -8.19 0.26 8.77
C LEU A 104 -9.01 0.45 10.03
N THR A 105 -8.78 1.56 10.73
CA THR A 105 -9.73 2.02 11.75
C THR A 105 -11.05 2.46 11.10
N HIS A 106 -12.17 2.36 11.83
CA HIS A 106 -13.47 2.89 11.36
C HIS A 106 -13.41 4.37 10.92
N ALA A 107 -12.54 5.16 11.55
CA ALA A 107 -12.33 6.56 11.17
C ALA A 107 -11.64 6.69 9.80
N GLN A 108 -10.59 5.90 9.55
CA GLN A 108 -9.92 5.86 8.25
C GLN A 108 -10.84 5.32 7.16
N HIS A 109 -11.59 4.24 7.43
CA HIS A 109 -12.57 3.71 6.49
C HIS A 109 -13.63 4.76 6.10
N ARG A 110 -14.16 5.51 7.08
CA ARG A 110 -15.09 6.61 6.80
C ARG A 110 -14.44 7.73 5.98
N ALA A 111 -13.20 8.11 6.31
CA ALA A 111 -12.48 9.14 5.57
C ALA A 111 -12.22 8.72 4.10
N LEU A 112 -11.92 7.44 3.84
CA LEU A 112 -11.80 6.92 2.48
C LEU A 112 -13.12 7.00 1.71
N ILE A 113 -14.25 6.68 2.35
CA ILE A 113 -15.58 6.86 1.73
C ILE A 113 -15.83 8.34 1.38
N GLU A 114 -15.50 9.27 2.29
CA GLU A 114 -15.64 10.71 2.05
C GLU A 114 -14.76 11.21 0.89
N LEU A 115 -13.61 10.58 0.64
CA LEU A 115 -12.75 10.85 -0.52
C LEU A 115 -13.32 10.30 -1.84
N GLY A 116 -14.32 9.41 -1.79
CA GLY A 116 -15.01 8.89 -2.96
C GLY A 116 -14.90 7.38 -3.18
N TRP A 117 -14.29 6.63 -2.25
CA TRP A 117 -14.37 5.18 -2.26
C TRP A 117 -15.81 4.69 -2.02
N GLN A 118 -16.15 3.53 -2.60
CA GLN A 118 -17.42 2.85 -2.38
C GLN A 118 -17.20 1.72 -1.37
N ALA A 119 -18.09 1.58 -0.40
CA ALA A 119 -18.03 0.53 0.59
C ALA A 119 -19.10 -0.52 0.27
N ASP A 120 -18.66 -1.77 0.07
CA ASP A 120 -19.53 -2.91 -0.14
C ASP A 120 -19.78 -3.63 1.20
N GLU A 121 -18.71 -3.98 1.91
CA GLU A 121 -18.71 -4.53 3.27
C GLU A 121 -17.48 -4.01 4.00
N PHE A 122 -17.55 -3.76 5.32
CA PHE A 122 -16.35 -3.35 6.06
C PHE A 122 -15.40 -4.55 6.23
N PRO A 123 -14.08 -4.42 5.98
CA PRO A 123 -13.32 -3.17 5.72
C PRO A 123 -13.06 -2.88 4.23
N ASP A 124 -13.71 -3.61 3.32
CA ASP A 124 -13.47 -3.56 1.89
C ASP A 124 -14.02 -2.29 1.25
N LEU A 125 -13.16 -1.66 0.44
CA LEU A 125 -13.50 -0.47 -0.33
C LEU A 125 -13.11 -0.69 -1.78
N SER A 126 -13.99 -0.31 -2.69
CA SER A 126 -13.77 -0.41 -4.13
C SER A 126 -14.07 0.92 -4.84
N ARG A 127 -13.47 1.13 -6.00
CA ARG A 127 -13.85 2.23 -6.89
C ARG A 127 -13.49 1.91 -8.33
N THR A 128 -14.37 2.26 -9.25
CA THR A 128 -14.13 2.11 -10.69
C THR A 128 -14.08 3.46 -11.41
N PHE A 129 -13.22 3.55 -12.41
CA PHE A 129 -13.04 4.71 -13.28
C PHE A 129 -13.09 4.27 -14.74
N ALA A 130 -13.96 4.89 -15.54
CA ALA A 130 -14.05 4.63 -16.98
C ALA A 130 -13.07 5.55 -17.71
N ALA A 131 -11.96 4.99 -18.22
CA ALA A 131 -10.92 5.71 -18.96
C ALA A 131 -10.45 7.04 -18.31
N ASP A 132 -10.38 7.07 -16.97
CA ASP A 132 -9.91 8.24 -16.21
C ASP A 132 -8.86 7.83 -15.17
N GLU A 133 -7.69 7.45 -15.68
CA GLU A 133 -6.54 7.05 -14.88
C GLU A 133 -5.98 8.20 -14.04
N ALA A 134 -6.18 9.44 -14.49
CA ALA A 134 -5.80 10.63 -13.75
C ALA A 134 -6.63 10.77 -12.47
N ALA A 135 -7.96 10.63 -12.55
CA ALA A 135 -8.81 10.64 -11.37
C ALA A 135 -8.54 9.44 -10.44
N ALA A 136 -8.27 8.26 -11.01
CA ALA A 136 -7.88 7.09 -10.22
C ALA A 136 -6.57 7.36 -9.44
N ALA A 137 -5.54 7.89 -10.09
CA ALA A 137 -4.27 8.23 -9.45
C ALA A 137 -4.40 9.35 -8.41
N GLN A 138 -5.30 10.31 -8.63
CA GLN A 138 -5.61 11.35 -7.64
C GLN A 138 -6.29 10.78 -6.40
N LEU A 139 -7.25 9.85 -6.57
CA LEU A 139 -7.88 9.16 -5.44
C LEU A 139 -6.85 8.34 -4.66
N LEU A 140 -5.96 7.62 -5.36
CA LEU A 140 -4.85 6.89 -4.73
C LEU A 140 -3.97 7.82 -3.91
N ARG A 141 -3.49 8.93 -4.49
CA ARG A 141 -2.70 9.93 -3.76
C ARG A 141 -3.44 10.44 -2.51
N ALA A 142 -4.67 10.93 -2.68
CA ALA A 142 -5.43 11.51 -1.57
C ALA A 142 -5.65 10.49 -0.43
N SER A 143 -5.84 9.22 -0.77
CA SER A 143 -5.97 8.13 0.20
C SER A 143 -4.66 7.90 0.94
N LEU A 144 -3.55 7.75 0.21
CA LEU A 144 -2.22 7.44 0.75
C LEU A 144 -1.69 8.58 1.64
N GLU A 145 -1.72 9.81 1.12
CA GLU A 145 -1.24 11.02 1.79
C GLU A 145 -2.18 11.47 2.93
N GLY A 146 -3.49 11.47 2.67
CA GLY A 146 -4.48 12.08 3.57
C GLY A 146 -5.03 11.16 4.65
N VAL A 147 -5.03 9.84 4.45
CA VAL A 147 -5.70 8.89 5.36
C VAL A 147 -4.78 7.78 5.85
N LEU A 148 -3.97 7.22 4.96
CA LEU A 148 -3.14 6.05 5.26
C LEU A 148 -1.76 6.43 5.82
N GLY A 149 -1.42 7.72 5.83
CA GLY A 149 -0.28 8.26 6.56
C GLY A 149 1.07 8.19 5.83
N ALA A 150 1.06 8.07 4.49
CA ALA A 150 2.28 8.25 3.71
C ALA A 150 2.70 9.73 3.74
N GLY A 151 3.85 10.02 4.37
CA GLY A 151 4.37 11.38 4.48
C GLY A 151 5.02 11.88 3.18
N SER A 152 5.50 10.94 2.36
CA SER A 152 6.17 11.17 1.09
C SER A 152 5.88 10.03 0.10
N PRO A 153 6.07 10.25 -1.21
CA PRO A 153 6.03 9.18 -2.21
C PRO A 153 6.94 7.99 -1.91
N SER A 154 8.08 8.22 -1.28
CA SER A 154 9.04 7.18 -0.92
C SER A 154 8.55 6.20 0.16
N ASP A 155 7.47 6.55 0.87
CA ASP A 155 6.82 5.68 1.85
C ASP A 155 5.88 4.64 1.20
N VAL A 156 5.68 4.73 -0.13
CA VAL A 156 4.78 3.87 -0.90
C VAL A 156 5.59 2.91 -1.78
N ASP A 157 5.51 1.62 -1.49
CA ASP A 157 6.02 0.57 -2.38
C ASP A 157 5.01 0.29 -3.49
N VAL A 158 5.45 0.31 -4.74
CA VAL A 158 4.61 0.07 -5.92
C VAL A 158 5.13 -1.17 -6.65
N ARG A 159 4.30 -2.20 -6.72
CA ARG A 159 4.65 -3.47 -7.37
C ARG A 159 3.70 -3.78 -8.50
N ARG A 160 4.24 -4.08 -9.67
CA ARG A 160 3.47 -4.62 -10.80
C ARG A 160 3.55 -6.14 -10.81
N ALA A 161 2.44 -6.78 -11.11
CA ALA A 161 2.39 -8.21 -11.32
C ALA A 161 1.46 -8.54 -12.49
N THR A 162 1.72 -9.69 -13.11
CA THR A 162 0.95 -10.24 -14.22
C THR A 162 0.43 -11.60 -13.81
N LYS A 163 -0.75 -11.97 -14.31
CA LYS A 163 -1.26 -13.34 -14.14
C LYS A 163 -0.33 -14.30 -14.88
N ARG A 164 0.21 -15.29 -14.18
CA ARG A 164 0.99 -16.38 -14.79
C ARG A 164 0.10 -17.37 -15.53
#